data_AF-A0A060BZM0-F1
#
_entry.id   AF-A0A060BZM0-F1
#
_cell.length_a   1.000
_cell.length_b   1.000
_cell.length_c   1.000
_cell.angle_alpha   90.00
_cell.angle_beta   90.00
_cell.angle_gamma   90.00
#
_symmetry.space_group_name_H-M   'P 1'
#
loop_
_entity.id
_entity.type
_entity.pdbx_description
1 polymer ?
#
loop_
_entity_poly.entity_id
_entity_poly.type
_entity_poly.pdbx_seq_one_letter_code
_entity_poly.pdbx_strand_id
1 'polypeptide(L)'
;SGDYASRTQSSFAAGCDVVLHCNGSMAEMAAVAEACPLLEGKAAWRARVALERAVRPGDADEAALRAEFAQTLATVAARIA
;
A
#
# COMPACT_ATOMS: atom_id res chain seq x y z
N SER A 1 7.53 -10.16 13.88
CA SER A 1 6.67 -11.29 13.45
C SER A 1 5.46 -11.33 14.36
N GLY A 2 4.32 -11.81 13.87
CA GLY A 2 3.03 -11.81 14.58
C GLY A 2 1.88 -12.16 13.63
N ASP A 3 0.71 -12.48 14.17
CA ASP A 3 -0.52 -12.66 13.40
C ASP A 3 -1.02 -11.32 12.80
N TYR A 4 -2.10 -11.36 12.00
CA TYR A 4 -2.60 -10.16 11.32
C TYR A 4 -3.14 -9.10 12.28
N ALA A 5 -3.77 -9.50 13.39
CA ALA A 5 -4.28 -8.56 14.39
C ALA A 5 -3.13 -7.82 15.09
N SER A 6 -2.13 -8.55 15.60
CA SER A 6 -0.97 -7.97 16.29
C SER A 6 -0.12 -7.08 15.38
N ARG A 7 0.05 -7.46 14.10
CA ARG A 7 0.73 -6.62 13.11
C ARG A 7 -0.04 -5.33 12.84
N THR A 8 -1.37 -5.40 12.71
CA THR A 8 -2.24 -4.24 12.49
C THR A 8 -2.17 -3.26 13.66
N GLN A 9 -2.31 -3.76 14.90
CA GLN A 9 -2.17 -2.96 16.12
C GLN A 9 -0.79 -2.31 16.22
N SER A 10 0.27 -3.05 15.91
CA SER A 10 1.65 -2.53 15.92
C SER A 10 1.86 -1.42 14.89
N SER A 11 1.26 -1.54 13.71
CA SER A 11 1.29 -0.48 12.69
C SER A 11 0.62 0.81 13.17
N PHE A 12 -0.55 0.72 13.79
CA PHE A 12 -1.21 1.89 14.37
C PHE A 12 -0.43 2.48 15.56
N ALA A 13 0.13 1.64 16.43
CA ALA A 13 0.99 2.08 17.53
C ALA A 13 2.26 2.80 17.04
N ALA A 14 2.78 2.43 15.86
CA ALA A 14 3.89 3.10 15.20
C ALA A 14 3.49 4.44 14.52
N GLY A 15 2.20 4.79 14.50
CA GLY A 15 1.69 6.04 13.96
C GLY A 15 1.22 5.98 12.50
N CYS A 16 1.02 4.78 11.94
CA CYS A 16 0.38 4.65 10.63
C CYS A 16 -1.08 5.11 10.68
N ASP A 17 -1.55 5.83 9.65
CA ASP A 17 -2.96 6.23 9.52
C ASP A 17 -3.83 5.11 8.91
N VAL A 18 -3.24 4.24 8.08
CA VAL A 18 -3.92 3.17 7.33
C VAL A 18 -3.03 1.92 7.27
N VAL A 19 -3.65 0.74 7.28
CA VAL A 19 -2.99 -0.56 7.08
C VAL A 19 -3.46 -1.19 5.77
N LEU A 20 -2.55 -1.79 5.01
CA LEU A 20 -2.84 -2.49 3.75
C LEU A 20 -2.70 -4.00 3.93
N HIS A 21 -3.70 -4.74 3.47
CA HIS A 21 -3.68 -6.19 3.32
C HIS A 21 -4.01 -6.54 1.87
N CYS A 22 -3.04 -7.09 1.14
CA CYS A 22 -3.16 -7.34 -0.30
C CYS A 22 -3.22 -8.84 -0.65
N ASN A 23 -3.19 -9.74 0.34
CA ASN A 23 -3.04 -11.18 0.11
C ASN A 23 -4.34 -11.88 -0.28
N GLY A 24 -5.51 -11.23 -0.12
CA GLY A 24 -6.80 -11.72 -0.59
C GLY A 24 -7.48 -12.80 0.26
N SER A 25 -6.95 -13.13 1.44
CA SER A 25 -7.60 -14.06 2.38
C SER A 25 -8.61 -13.34 3.29
N MET A 26 -9.89 -13.75 3.20
CA MET A 26 -10.96 -13.14 3.99
C MET A 26 -10.80 -13.31 5.50
N ALA A 27 -10.28 -14.45 5.95
CA ALA A 27 -10.04 -14.69 7.37
C ALA A 27 -8.98 -13.73 7.92
N GLU A 28 -7.94 -13.45 7.13
CA GLU A 28 -6.92 -12.48 7.48
C GLU A 28 -7.49 -11.05 7.44
N MET A 29 -8.30 -10.71 6.44
CA MET A 29 -8.96 -9.40 6.34
C MET A 29 -9.87 -9.11 7.54
N ALA A 30 -10.63 -10.10 8.03
CA ALA A 30 -11.48 -9.96 9.22
C ALA A 30 -10.63 -9.61 10.45
N ALA A 31 -9.53 -10.34 10.68
CA ALA A 31 -8.61 -10.06 11.77
C ALA A 31 -7.95 -8.66 11.68
N VAL A 32 -7.64 -8.20 10.46
CA VAL A 32 -7.16 -6.82 10.24
C VAL A 32 -8.26 -5.81 10.57
N ALA A 33 -9.47 -5.99 10.03
CA ALA A 33 -10.58 -5.05 10.20
C ALA A 33 -10.99 -4.91 11.68
N GLU A 34 -11.04 -6.01 12.43
CA GLU A 34 -11.34 -6.00 13.87
C GLU A 34 -10.27 -5.27 14.69
N ALA A 35 -9.01 -5.29 14.24
CA ALA A 35 -7.90 -4.62 14.89
C ALA A 35 -7.73 -3.14 14.49
N CYS A 36 -8.49 -2.66 13.50
CA CYS A 36 -8.43 -1.27 13.05
C CYS A 36 -9.26 -0.34 13.94
N PRO A 37 -8.73 0.83 14.34
CA PRO A 37 -9.55 1.87 14.94
C PRO A 37 -10.48 2.50 13.89
N LEU A 38 -11.50 3.22 14.36
CA LEU A 38 -12.31 4.07 13.49
C LEU A 38 -11.44 5.17 12.86
N LEU A 39 -11.66 5.44 11.57
CA LEU A 39 -10.93 6.46 10.83
C LEU A 39 -11.46 7.85 11.19
N GLU A 40 -10.79 8.52 12.11
CA GLU A 40 -11.24 9.81 12.67
C GLU A 40 -10.12 10.85 12.77
N GLY A 41 -10.49 12.10 13.07
CA GLY A 41 -9.55 13.20 13.32
C GLY A 41 -8.57 13.48 12.19
N LYS A 42 -7.27 13.54 12.52
CA LYS A 42 -6.20 13.88 11.56
C LYS A 42 -6.01 12.80 10.50
N ALA A 43 -6.19 11.52 10.85
CA ALA A 43 -6.11 10.41 9.92
C ALA A 43 -7.23 10.49 8.87
N ALA A 44 -8.46 10.76 9.29
CA ALA A 44 -9.59 10.98 8.38
C ALA A 44 -9.38 12.19 7.45
N TRP A 45 -8.85 13.30 7.98
CA TRP A 45 -8.53 14.46 7.15
C TRP A 45 -7.45 14.14 6.10
N ARG A 46 -6.37 13.43 6.50
CA ARG A 46 -5.31 12.98 5.57
C ARG A 46 -5.87 12.08 4.48
N ALA A 47 -6.72 11.11 4.84
CA ALA A 47 -7.37 10.20 3.89
C ALA A 47 -8.23 10.97 2.88
N ARG A 48 -9.02 11.95 3.33
CA ARG A 48 -9.82 12.80 2.44
C ARG A 48 -8.97 13.63 1.48
N VAL A 49 -7.91 14.27 1.97
CA VAL A 49 -6.98 15.03 1.12
C VAL A 49 -6.30 14.12 0.09
N ALA A 50 -5.94 12.89 0.47
CA ALA A 50 -5.35 11.92 -0.45
C ALA A 50 -6.35 11.55 -1.57
N LEU A 51 -7.62 11.33 -1.24
CA LEU A 51 -8.67 11.06 -2.22
C LEU A 51 -8.92 12.25 -3.16
N GLU A 52 -8.92 13.49 -2.65
CA GLU A 52 -9.05 14.70 -3.47
C GLU A 52 -7.86 14.89 -4.43
N ARG A 53 -6.68 14.35 -4.08
CA ARG A 53 -5.46 14.38 -4.90
C ARG A 53 -5.31 13.16 -5.80
N ALA A 54 -6.16 12.14 -5.66
CA ALA A 54 -6.10 10.95 -6.49
C ALA A 54 -6.43 11.35 -7.92
N VAL A 55 -5.40 11.40 -8.76
CA VAL A 55 -5.55 11.70 -10.18
C VAL A 55 -6.09 10.46 -10.88
N ARG A 56 -7.01 10.65 -11.82
CA ARG A 56 -7.43 9.58 -12.71
C ARG A 56 -6.19 8.99 -13.39
N PRO A 57 -6.03 7.65 -13.44
CA PRO A 57 -4.98 7.06 -14.26
C PRO A 57 -5.05 7.65 -15.68
N GLY A 58 -3.93 8.16 -16.17
CA GLY A 58 -3.84 8.62 -17.56
C GLY A 58 -3.88 7.44 -18.53
N ASP A 59 -3.74 7.72 -19.82
CA ASP A 59 -3.78 6.71 -20.89
C ASP A 59 -2.45 5.93 -21.03
N ALA A 60 -1.78 5.69 -19.91
CA ALA A 60 -0.50 5.00 -19.88
C ALA A 60 -0.66 3.51 -20.22
N ASP A 61 0.14 3.03 -21.17
CA ASP A 61 0.22 1.60 -21.47
C ASP A 61 1.11 0.90 -20.44
N GLU A 62 0.48 0.19 -19.50
CA GLU A 62 1.18 -0.54 -18.44
C GLU A 62 2.18 -1.55 -19.00
N ALA A 63 1.86 -2.25 -20.10
CA ALA A 63 2.74 -3.26 -20.66
C ALA A 63 4.01 -2.62 -21.23
N ALA A 64 3.87 -1.50 -21.93
CA ALA A 64 5.00 -0.73 -22.45
C ALA A 64 5.89 -0.20 -21.30
N LEU A 65 5.29 0.39 -20.26
CA LEU A 65 6.02 0.90 -19.09
C LEU A 65 6.79 -0.20 -18.35
N ARG A 66 6.19 -1.39 -18.19
CA ARG A 66 6.86 -2.54 -17.56
C ARG A 66 8.03 -3.05 -18.40
N ALA A 67 7.89 -3.06 -19.72
CA ALA A 67 8.97 -3.44 -20.62
C ALA A 67 10.15 -2.46 -20.54
N GLU A 68 9.88 -1.15 -20.55
CA GLU A 68 10.89 -0.10 -20.38
C GLU A 68 11.62 -0.22 -19.03
N PHE A 69 10.87 -0.44 -17.94
CA PHE A 69 11.44 -0.64 -16.62
C PHE A 69 12.38 -1.86 -16.57
N ALA A 70 11.95 -3.00 -17.13
CA ALA A 70 12.75 -4.21 -17.17
C ALA A 70 14.05 -4.01 -17.98
N GLN A 71 13.98 -3.32 -19.13
CA GLN A 71 15.15 -2.96 -19.92
C GLN A 71 16.13 -2.05 -19.16
N THR A 72 15.59 -1.06 -18.44
CA THR A 72 16.40 -0.13 -17.64
C THR A 72 17.12 -0.87 -16.52
N LEU A 73 16.42 -1.72 -15.77
CA LEU A 73 17.04 -2.53 -14.72
C LEU A 73 18.09 -3.49 -15.26
N ALA A 74 17.84 -4.15 -16.39
CA ALA A 74 18.82 -5.03 -17.03
C ALA A 74 20.08 -4.26 -17.45
N THR A 75 19.91 -3.04 -17.96
CA THR A 75 21.03 -2.16 -18.34
C THR A 75 21.87 -1.74 -17.13
N VAL A 76 21.21 -1.40 -16.00
CA VAL A 76 21.92 -1.07 -14.75
C VAL A 76 22.66 -2.29 -14.23
N ALA A 77 22.01 -3.46 -14.19
CA ALA A 77 22.61 -4.71 -13.74
C ALA A 77 23.85 -5.08 -14.58
N ALA A 78 23.80 -4.91 -15.90
CA ALA A 78 24.93 -5.16 -16.80
C ALA A 78 26.09 -4.17 -16.66
N ARG A 79 25.88 -2.99 -16.05
CA ARG A 79 26.93 -1.98 -15.82
C ARG A 79 27.66 -2.16 -14.48
N ILE A 80 27.10 -2.93 -13.56
CA ILE A 80 27.65 -3.22 -12.24
C ILE A 80 28.20 -4.64 -12.10
N ALA A 81 28.08 -5.44 -13.16
CA ALA A 81 28.68 -6.76 -13.32
C ALA A 81 29.97 -6.66 -14.12
#